data_AF-A0A6P0XAG2-F1
#
_entry.id   AF-A0A6P0XAG2-F1
#
_cell.length_a   1.000
_cell.length_b   1.000
_cell.length_c   1.000
_cell.angle_alpha   90.00
_cell.angle_beta   90.00
_cell.angle_gamma   90.00
#
_symmetry.space_group_name_H-M   'P 1'
#
loop_
_entity.id
_entity.type
_entity.pdbx_description
1 polymer ?
#
loop_
_entity_poly.entity_id
_entity_poly.type
_entity_poly.pdbx_seq_one_letter_code
_entity_poly.pdbx_strand_id
1 'polypeptide(L)'
;MATNIENVKQKSTLKTWLTSQDNVEDIFFYDYPRRDQKDLREYLGRASEIIKLSAWETAIASAVFILEAIIPLMAEEHRIDFETKTPTEVLQIFYQKNLISLENRDTLSQGIALREAFMTKQETTQSNHDLAQRVLAIVANLFQTIANDD
;
A
#
# COMPACT_ATOMS: atom_id res chain seq x y z
N MET A 1 3.16 -24.25 56.91
CA MET A 1 4.06 -23.82 55.83
C MET A 1 3.50 -24.44 54.55
N ALA A 2 2.62 -23.72 53.83
CA ALA A 2 2.93 -22.92 52.62
C ALA A 2 3.51 -23.83 51.52
N THR A 3 2.99 -24.02 50.31
CA THR A 3 2.10 -23.30 49.37
C THR A 3 1.68 -24.41 48.35
N ASN A 4 0.67 -24.37 47.49
CA ASN A 4 0.51 -23.37 46.44
C ASN A 4 -0.85 -23.48 45.74
N ILE A 5 -1.66 -22.43 45.87
CA ILE A 5 -3.01 -22.21 45.31
C ILE A 5 -2.92 -21.66 43.87
N GLU A 6 -1.74 -21.64 43.26
CA GLU A 6 -1.50 -20.95 41.98
C GLU A 6 -2.02 -21.66 40.72
N ASN A 7 -2.36 -22.95 40.77
CA ASN A 7 -2.67 -23.69 39.54
C ASN A 7 -4.16 -23.67 39.11
N VAL A 8 -5.06 -23.15 39.96
CA VAL A 8 -6.51 -23.10 39.65
C VAL A 8 -6.92 -21.76 39.04
N LYS A 9 -6.18 -20.67 39.31
CA LYS A 9 -6.49 -19.36 38.71
C LYS A 9 -6.12 -19.28 37.23
N GLN A 10 -5.04 -19.92 36.78
CA GLN A 10 -4.62 -19.86 35.36
C GLN A 10 -5.61 -20.53 34.38
N LYS A 11 -6.28 -21.62 34.77
CA LYS A 11 -7.27 -22.28 33.90
C LYS A 11 -8.59 -21.51 33.78
N SER A 12 -8.92 -20.71 34.80
CA SER A 12 -10.12 -19.85 34.79
C SER A 12 -9.93 -18.63 33.88
N THR A 13 -8.74 -18.03 33.85
CA THR A 13 -8.44 -16.91 32.94
C THR A 13 -8.45 -17.37 31.48
N LEU A 14 -7.82 -18.51 31.15
CA LEU A 14 -7.74 -19.02 29.78
C LEU A 14 -9.12 -19.30 29.14
N LYS A 15 -10.09 -19.81 29.92
CA LYS A 15 -11.46 -20.03 29.41
C LYS A 15 -12.24 -18.73 29.19
N THR A 16 -11.91 -17.68 29.96
CA THR A 16 -12.54 -16.36 29.82
C THR A 16 -12.01 -15.61 28.59
N TRP A 17 -10.73 -15.80 28.24
CA TRP A 17 -10.14 -15.23 27.02
C TRP A 17 -10.67 -15.86 25.72
N LEU A 18 -11.05 -17.15 25.74
CA LEU A 18 -11.61 -17.83 24.57
C LEU A 18 -13.08 -17.47 24.32
N THR A 19 -13.78 -16.90 25.31
CA THR A 19 -15.18 -16.46 25.15
C THR A 19 -15.32 -14.97 24.85
N SER A 20 -14.22 -14.21 24.83
CA SER A 20 -14.21 -12.81 24.38
C SER A 20 -13.87 -12.63 22.90
N GLN A 21 -13.63 -13.72 22.14
CA GLN A 21 -13.38 -13.65 20.70
C GLN A 21 -14.64 -13.44 19.85
N ASP A 22 -15.83 -13.47 20.46
CA ASP A 22 -17.10 -13.33 19.75
C ASP A 22 -17.73 -11.91 19.83
N ASN A 23 -17.01 -10.89 20.32
CA ASN A 23 -17.50 -9.51 20.32
C ASN A 23 -16.41 -8.49 19.92
N VAL A 24 -16.27 -8.31 18.60
CA VAL A 24 -16.20 -7.04 17.85
C VAL A 24 -15.61 -5.83 18.58
N GLU A 25 -14.48 -5.34 18.07
CA GLU A 25 -14.30 -3.94 17.62
C GLU A 25 -13.10 -3.88 16.66
N ASP A 26 -13.24 -3.09 15.59
CA ASP A 26 -12.23 -2.88 14.55
C ASP A 26 -10.85 -2.57 15.15
N ILE A 27 -9.97 -3.57 15.16
CA ILE A 27 -8.55 -3.33 15.33
C ILE A 27 -8.07 -2.85 13.95
N PHE A 28 -8.15 -1.54 13.72
CA PHE A 28 -7.31 -0.90 12.71
C PHE A 28 -5.87 -1.27 13.07
N PHE A 29 -5.24 -2.09 12.22
CA PHE A 29 -3.91 -2.61 12.52
C PHE A 29 -2.85 -1.49 12.53
N TYR A 30 -3.15 -0.36 11.89
CA TYR A 30 -2.23 0.75 11.71
C TYR A 30 -2.97 2.09 11.80
N ASP A 31 -2.45 3.04 12.57
CA ASP A 31 -2.95 4.43 12.61
C ASP A 31 -2.30 5.22 11.44
N TYR A 32 -2.69 4.95 10.19
CA TYR A 32 -2.30 5.83 9.08
C TYR A 32 -3.19 7.07 9.08
N PRO A 33 -2.64 8.28 9.25
CA PRO A 33 -3.46 9.48 9.29
C PRO A 33 -4.21 9.64 7.95
N ARG A 34 -5.54 9.60 7.98
CA ARG A 34 -6.41 10.08 6.87
C ARG A 34 -6.05 11.51 6.40
N ARG A 35 -5.21 12.24 7.15
CA ARG A 35 -4.60 13.54 6.77
C ARG A 35 -3.81 13.49 5.46
N ASP A 36 -3.37 12.32 5.00
CA ASP A 36 -2.48 12.20 3.83
C ASP A 36 -3.21 12.34 2.48
N GLN A 37 -4.54 12.24 2.41
CA GLN A 37 -5.24 12.27 1.12
C GLN A 37 -5.13 13.63 0.40
N LYS A 38 -5.14 14.74 1.13
CA LYS A 38 -5.00 16.08 0.53
C LYS A 38 -3.60 16.25 -0.10
N ASP A 39 -2.58 15.78 0.60
CA ASP A 39 -1.18 15.88 0.16
C ASP A 39 -0.93 14.92 -1.02
N LEU A 40 -1.52 13.73 -1.00
CA LEU A 40 -1.46 12.79 -2.13
C LEU A 40 -2.10 13.35 -3.40
N ARG A 41 -3.22 14.08 -3.28
CA ARG A 41 -3.83 14.78 -4.42
C ARG A 41 -2.91 15.84 -5.00
N GLU A 42 -2.22 16.60 -4.15
CA GLU A 42 -1.24 17.59 -4.59
C GLU A 42 -0.04 16.92 -5.29
N TYR A 43 0.49 15.83 -4.73
CA TYR A 43 1.57 15.07 -5.34
C TYR A 43 1.18 14.46 -6.69
N LEU A 44 -0.05 13.95 -6.85
CA LEU A 44 -0.58 13.50 -8.15
C LEU A 44 -0.64 14.63 -9.17
N GLY A 45 -1.05 15.83 -8.74
CA GLY A 45 -1.03 17.04 -9.57
C GLY A 45 0.37 17.36 -10.09
N ARG A 46 1.36 17.37 -9.19
CA ARG A 46 2.78 17.61 -9.54
C ARG A 46 3.34 16.53 -10.46
N ALA A 47 3.04 15.25 -10.22
CA ALA A 47 3.47 14.16 -11.09
C ALA A 47 2.91 14.30 -12.52
N SER A 48 1.66 14.78 -12.64
CA SER A 48 1.03 15.08 -13.94
C SER A 48 1.72 16.24 -14.67
N GLU A 49 2.23 17.23 -13.94
CA GLU A 49 3.02 18.33 -14.52
C GLU A 49 4.38 17.86 -15.03
N ILE A 50 5.04 16.92 -14.32
CA ILE A 50 6.32 16.33 -14.74
C ILE A 50 6.19 15.59 -16.08
N ILE A 51 5.06 14.90 -16.32
CA ILE A 51 4.74 14.31 -17.63
C ILE A 51 4.72 15.40 -18.72
N LYS A 52 4.15 16.58 -18.48
CA LYS A 52 4.11 17.66 -19.48
C LYS A 52 5.51 18.19 -19.83
N LEU A 53 6.48 18.03 -18.93
CA LEU A 53 7.88 18.41 -19.14
C LEU A 53 8.70 17.33 -19.84
N SER A 54 8.09 16.21 -20.24
CA SER A 54 8.79 15.05 -20.83
C SER A 54 9.86 14.40 -19.96
N ALA A 55 9.77 14.57 -18.64
CA ALA A 55 10.68 13.96 -17.67
C ALA A 55 10.12 12.60 -17.19
N TRP A 56 10.09 11.61 -18.07
CA TRP A 56 9.35 10.36 -17.89
C TRP A 56 9.79 9.53 -16.69
N GLU A 57 11.10 9.37 -16.49
CA GLU A 57 11.68 8.63 -15.36
C GLU A 57 11.32 9.31 -14.05
N THR A 58 11.32 10.65 -14.04
CA THR A 58 10.94 11.43 -12.86
C THR A 58 9.44 11.32 -12.59
N ALA A 59 8.61 11.30 -13.63
CA ALA A 59 7.18 11.06 -13.49
C ALA A 59 6.89 9.66 -12.94
N ILE A 60 7.59 8.62 -13.42
CA ILE A 60 7.48 7.25 -12.90
C ILE A 60 7.92 7.20 -11.44
N ALA A 61 9.08 7.77 -11.10
CA ALA A 61 9.56 7.80 -9.72
C ALA A 61 8.58 8.52 -8.78
N SER A 62 7.97 9.62 -9.25
CA SER A 62 6.96 10.36 -8.50
C SER A 62 5.67 9.54 -8.32
N ALA A 63 5.19 8.88 -9.37
CA ALA A 63 4.01 8.03 -9.29
C ALA A 63 4.23 6.81 -8.39
N VAL A 64 5.42 6.20 -8.40
CA VAL A 64 5.77 5.10 -7.49
C VAL A 64 5.87 5.58 -6.04
N PHE A 65 6.40 6.78 -5.78
CA PHE A 65 6.39 7.36 -4.44
C PHE A 65 4.95 7.53 -3.91
N ILE A 66 4.04 7.99 -4.75
CA ILE A 66 2.62 8.12 -4.40
C ILE A 66 1.99 6.73 -4.18
N LEU A 67 2.33 5.74 -5.01
CA LEU A 67 1.89 4.35 -4.84
C LEU A 67 2.30 3.78 -3.47
N GLU A 68 3.53 4.05 -3.03
CA GLU A 68 4.03 3.59 -1.72
C GLU A 68 3.23 4.17 -0.54
N ALA A 69 2.62 5.35 -0.71
CA ALA A 69 1.71 5.93 0.28
C ALA A 69 0.26 5.41 0.14
N ILE A 70 -0.17 5.03 -1.06
CA ILE A 70 -1.49 4.44 -1.34
C ILE A 70 -1.59 3.00 -0.83
N ILE A 71 -0.50 2.22 -0.95
CA ILE A 71 -0.48 0.81 -0.56
C ILE A 71 -0.94 0.59 0.89
N PRO A 72 -0.40 1.30 1.91
CA PRO A 72 -0.86 1.19 3.29
C PRO A 72 -2.35 1.45 3.46
N LEU A 73 -2.86 2.51 2.81
CA LEU A 73 -4.27 2.91 2.91
C LEU A 73 -5.20 1.82 2.37
N MET A 74 -4.91 1.30 1.17
CA MET A 74 -5.69 0.19 0.60
C MET A 74 -5.54 -1.10 1.41
N ALA A 75 -4.33 -1.38 1.90
CA ALA A 75 -4.07 -2.60 2.66
C ALA A 75 -4.85 -2.59 3.99
N GLU A 76 -4.91 -1.45 4.66
CA GLU A 76 -5.69 -1.26 5.89
C GLU A 76 -7.20 -1.46 5.62
N GLU A 77 -7.74 -0.79 4.59
CA GLU A 77 -9.14 -0.90 4.19
C GLU A 77 -9.57 -2.37 3.92
N HIS A 78 -8.67 -3.16 3.33
CA HIS A 78 -8.93 -4.56 2.98
C HIS A 78 -8.35 -5.59 3.97
N ARG A 79 -7.89 -5.14 5.14
CA ARG A 79 -7.31 -5.98 6.21
C ARG A 79 -6.20 -6.90 5.69
N ILE A 80 -5.24 -6.33 4.97
CA ILE A 80 -4.08 -6.99 4.40
C ILE A 80 -2.85 -6.64 5.23
N ASP A 81 -2.11 -7.65 5.70
CA ASP A 81 -0.80 -7.45 6.34
C ASP A 81 0.28 -7.17 5.27
N PHE A 82 0.88 -5.98 5.33
CA PHE A 82 1.85 -5.49 4.34
C PHE A 82 3.20 -5.05 4.93
N GLU A 83 3.37 -4.92 6.25
CA GLU A 83 4.57 -4.28 6.86
C GLU A 83 5.90 -4.95 6.52
N THR A 84 5.88 -6.27 6.39
CA THR A 84 7.08 -7.08 6.11
C THR A 84 7.28 -7.35 4.63
N LYS A 85 6.43 -6.78 3.77
CA LYS A 85 6.37 -7.10 2.34
C LYS A 85 6.87 -5.93 1.51
N THR A 86 7.56 -6.26 0.43
CA THR A 86 7.94 -5.31 -0.60
C THR A 86 6.70 -4.79 -1.34
N PRO A 87 6.74 -3.59 -1.94
CA PRO A 87 5.61 -3.07 -2.71
C PRO A 87 5.10 -4.03 -3.80
N THR A 88 5.99 -4.75 -4.47
CA THR A 88 5.63 -5.73 -5.51
C THR A 88 4.91 -6.96 -4.95
N GLU A 89 5.29 -7.44 -3.76
CA GLU A 89 4.58 -8.51 -3.04
C GLU A 89 3.18 -8.06 -2.64
N VAL A 90 3.01 -6.82 -2.19
CA VAL A 90 1.69 -6.28 -1.82
C VAL A 90 0.79 -6.14 -3.06
N LEU A 91 1.33 -5.67 -4.19
CA LEU A 91 0.60 -5.62 -5.46
C LEU A 91 0.14 -7.02 -5.92
N GLN A 92 0.96 -8.05 -5.69
CA GLN A 92 0.57 -9.43 -5.97
C GLN A 92 -0.62 -9.88 -5.10
N ILE A 93 -0.67 -9.47 -3.83
CA ILE A 93 -1.80 -9.73 -2.94
C ILE A 93 -3.05 -8.96 -3.41
N PHE A 94 -2.91 -7.68 -3.81
CA PHE A 94 -4.01 -6.89 -4.35
C PHE A 94 -4.62 -7.55 -5.59
N TYR A 95 -3.78 -8.09 -6.48
CA TYR A 95 -4.25 -8.87 -7.62
C TYR A 95 -4.99 -10.15 -7.19
N GLN A 96 -4.43 -10.92 -6.25
CA GLN A 96 -5.08 -12.15 -5.74
C GLN A 96 -6.44 -11.88 -5.07
N LYS A 97 -6.63 -10.68 -4.51
CA LYS A 97 -7.89 -10.22 -3.92
C LYS A 97 -8.81 -9.50 -4.90
N ASN A 98 -8.47 -9.44 -6.19
CA ASN A 98 -9.21 -8.74 -7.25
C ASN A 98 -9.37 -7.23 -7.03
N LEU A 99 -8.46 -6.61 -6.29
CA LEU A 99 -8.44 -5.16 -6.07
C LEU A 99 -7.83 -4.40 -7.25
N ILE A 100 -6.93 -5.07 -7.98
CA ILE A 100 -6.32 -4.58 -9.21
C ILE A 100 -6.30 -5.68 -10.26
N SER A 101 -6.28 -5.29 -11.55
CA SER A 101 -6.12 -6.24 -12.66
C SER A 101 -4.68 -6.77 -12.76
N LEU A 102 -4.50 -7.90 -13.45
CA LEU A 102 -3.17 -8.43 -13.77
C LEU A 102 -2.32 -7.40 -14.52
N GLU A 103 -2.92 -6.72 -15.50
CA GLU A 103 -2.25 -5.67 -16.28
C GLU A 103 -1.78 -4.51 -15.39
N ASN A 104 -2.61 -4.07 -14.45
CA ASN A 104 -2.24 -3.00 -13.53
C ASN A 104 -1.09 -3.44 -12.61
N ARG A 105 -1.15 -4.66 -12.09
CA ARG A 105 -0.09 -5.22 -11.24
C ARG A 105 1.26 -5.26 -11.98
N ASP A 106 1.27 -5.77 -13.21
CA ASP A 106 2.48 -5.86 -14.02
C ASP A 106 3.03 -4.48 -14.39
N THR A 107 2.15 -3.54 -14.74
CA THR A 107 2.53 -2.16 -15.09
C THR A 107 3.13 -1.41 -13.91
N LEU A 108 2.52 -1.52 -12.73
CA LEU A 108 3.05 -0.90 -11.51
C LEU A 108 4.39 -1.54 -11.10
N SER A 109 4.52 -2.87 -11.23
CA SER A 109 5.76 -3.59 -10.95
C SER A 109 6.91 -3.14 -11.87
N GLN A 110 6.61 -2.92 -13.17
CA GLN A 110 7.57 -2.33 -14.11
C GLN A 110 7.98 -0.91 -13.70
N GLY A 111 7.03 -0.09 -13.25
CA GLY A 111 7.31 1.25 -12.73
C GLY A 111 8.25 1.24 -11.52
N ILE A 112 8.03 0.32 -10.57
CA ILE A 112 8.90 0.14 -9.38
C ILE A 112 10.31 -0.23 -9.80
N ALA A 113 10.47 -1.26 -10.65
CA ALA A 113 11.77 -1.69 -11.13
C ALA A 113 12.53 -0.57 -11.86
N LEU A 114 11.81 0.24 -12.65
CA LEU A 114 12.42 1.36 -13.37
C LEU A 114 12.86 2.48 -12.42
N ARG A 115 12.06 2.81 -11.40
CA ARG A 115 12.49 3.75 -10.34
C ARG A 115 13.75 3.25 -9.65
N GLU A 116 13.83 1.98 -9.29
CA GLU A 116 15.01 1.39 -8.64
C GLU A 116 16.26 1.49 -9.51
N ALA A 117 16.14 1.17 -10.80
CA ALA A 117 17.23 1.33 -11.78
C ALA A 117 17.68 2.80 -11.89
N PHE A 118 16.72 3.73 -11.97
CA PHE A 118 16.98 5.17 -12.04
C PHE A 118 17.69 5.69 -10.79
N MET A 119 17.24 5.31 -9.60
CA MET A 119 17.83 5.74 -8.32
C MET A 119 19.24 5.16 -8.10
N THR A 120 19.55 4.00 -8.69
CA THR A 120 20.86 3.37 -8.62
C THR A 120 21.82 3.81 -9.74
N LYS A 121 21.48 4.88 -10.48
CA LYS A 121 22.26 5.48 -11.58
C LYS A 121 22.55 4.53 -12.74
N GLN A 122 21.70 3.53 -12.99
CA GLN A 122 21.75 2.80 -14.24
C GLN A 122 21.09 3.68 -15.32
N GLU A 123 21.83 4.02 -16.38
CA GLU A 123 21.27 4.76 -17.51
C GLU A 123 20.15 3.94 -18.17
N THR A 124 18.91 4.42 -18.06
CA THR A 124 17.78 3.88 -18.79
C THR A 124 17.79 4.46 -20.20
N THR A 125 18.11 3.62 -21.20
CA THR A 125 18.33 4.03 -22.60
C THR A 125 17.05 4.09 -23.45
N GLN A 126 15.89 3.79 -22.87
CA GLN A 126 14.63 3.64 -23.59
C GLN A 126 13.61 4.70 -23.18
N SER A 127 12.87 5.25 -24.15
CA SER A 127 11.76 6.18 -23.89
C SER A 127 10.66 5.49 -23.09
N ASN A 128 10.40 6.00 -21.89
CA ASN A 128 9.42 5.44 -20.95
C ASN A 128 8.07 6.18 -20.96
N HIS A 129 7.77 6.90 -22.04
CA HIS A 129 6.57 7.72 -22.18
C HIS A 129 5.27 6.96 -21.85
N ASP A 130 5.00 5.86 -22.55
CA ASP A 130 3.76 5.10 -22.39
C ASP A 130 3.66 4.48 -21.00
N LEU A 131 4.79 4.02 -20.46
CA LEU A 131 4.84 3.49 -19.10
C LEU A 131 4.55 4.57 -18.06
N ALA A 132 5.12 5.77 -18.21
CA ALA A 132 4.88 6.90 -17.31
C ALA A 132 3.41 7.30 -17.26
N GLN A 133 2.76 7.38 -18.43
CA GLN A 133 1.33 7.66 -18.51
C GLN A 133 0.48 6.57 -17.84
N ARG A 134 0.77 5.30 -18.13
CA ARG A 134 0.01 4.17 -17.58
C ARG A 134 0.19 4.05 -16.06
N VAL A 135 1.42 4.14 -15.55
CA VAL A 135 1.69 4.10 -14.10
C VAL A 135 0.94 5.22 -13.40
N LEU A 136 1.06 6.47 -13.88
CA LEU A 136 0.37 7.59 -13.24
C LEU A 136 -1.16 7.43 -13.28
N ALA A 137 -1.72 6.99 -14.41
CA ALA A 137 -3.16 6.77 -14.53
C ALA A 137 -3.67 5.69 -13.56
N ILE A 138 -2.94 4.58 -13.41
CA ILE A 138 -3.30 3.53 -12.46
C ILE A 138 -3.24 4.06 -11.03
N VAL A 139 -2.15 4.73 -10.64
CA VAL A 139 -1.99 5.30 -9.28
C VAL A 139 -3.08 6.32 -8.98
N ALA A 140 -3.44 7.19 -9.94
CA ALA A 140 -4.54 8.14 -9.79
C ALA A 140 -5.89 7.44 -9.59
N ASN A 141 -6.16 6.35 -10.32
CA ASN A 141 -7.38 5.57 -10.17
C ASN A 141 -7.45 4.87 -8.80
N LEU A 142 -6.34 4.29 -8.32
CA LEU A 142 -6.29 3.69 -6.97
C LEU A 142 -6.50 4.73 -5.87
N PHE A 143 -5.97 5.93 -6.04
CA PHE A 143 -6.24 7.02 -5.10
C PHE A 143 -7.72 7.40 -5.08
N GLN A 144 -8.37 7.43 -6.25
CA GLN A 144 -9.81 7.74 -6.33
C GLN A 144 -10.69 6.67 -5.67
N THR A 145 -10.32 5.39 -5.72
CA THR A 145 -11.12 4.35 -5.03
C THR A 145 -11.12 4.57 -3.52
N ILE A 146 -9.97 4.92 -2.94
CA ILE A 146 -9.84 5.19 -1.50
C ILE A 146 -10.53 6.49 -1.09
N ALA A 147 -10.50 7.52 -1.95
CA ALA A 147 -11.05 8.84 -1.65
C ALA A 147 -12.58 8.94 -1.78
N ASN A 148 -13.24 7.94 -2.38
CA ASN A 148 -14.69 7.94 -2.63
C ASN A 148 -15.50 7.06 -1.65
N ASP A 149 -14.85 6.38 -0.70
CA ASP A 149 -15.49 5.52 0.31
C ASP A 149 -15.81 6.24 1.64
N ASP A 150 -15.79 7.59 1.66
CA ASP A 150 -16.35 8.47 2.71
C ASP A 150 -17.70 9.08 2.25
#